data_AF-A0A9W6TIB9-F1
#
_entry.id   AF-A0A9W6TIB9-F1
#
_cell.length_a   1.000
_cell.length_b   1.000
_cell.length_c   1.000
_cell.angle_alpha   90.00
_cell.angle_beta   90.00
_cell.angle_gamma   90.00
#
_symmetry.space_group_name_H-M   'P 1'
#
loop_
_entity.id
_entity.type
_entity.pdbx_description
1 polymer ?
#
loop_
_entity_poly.entity_id
_entity_poly.type
_entity_poly.pdbx_seq_one_letter_code
_entity_poly.pdbx_strand_id
1 'polypeptide(L)'
;MAAKPLSPDQSRRGSVGTVDADEDLEEPFDLELGVEAVAQLLALKSMELAQVQRTHDEYVKSSCEYERELEIEIESYEKKTQQLESITMQLERDKTDLATSVTGIKEELATAHRREHMLQTQLEEMKWKIQRLEQANDELETSARIAQATIEDLQHKSETLLEQNVFLQHEKEELLKQLSSIIIAEVHPAPIGVPRSASARFSGKSSSQLSEQAPVARVQEEDNTRKGKRRKGRRPEVLETCLHLTCRKCRQNKPHAHNGGSDEKGSVSAFFERLRVFLFGPER
;
A
#
# COMPACT_ATOMS: atom_id res chain seq x y z
N MET A 1 -16.14 -36.12 -11.80
CA MET A 1 -16.44 -36.99 -12.96
C MET A 1 -15.51 -38.18 -12.87
N ALA A 2 -16.09 -39.37 -12.70
CA ALA A 2 -15.40 -40.60 -12.37
C ALA A 2 -14.76 -41.24 -13.61
N ALA A 3 -13.49 -41.61 -13.52
CA ALA A 3 -12.83 -42.50 -14.48
C ALA A 3 -12.84 -43.93 -13.91
N LYS A 4 -13.54 -44.83 -14.60
CA LYS A 4 -13.35 -46.27 -14.46
C LYS A 4 -12.05 -46.68 -15.15
N PRO A 5 -11.32 -47.63 -14.58
CA PRO A 5 -10.81 -48.73 -15.40
C PRO A 5 -11.22 -50.09 -14.81
N LEU A 6 -11.72 -50.96 -15.68
CA LEU A 6 -12.02 -52.36 -15.40
C LEU A 6 -11.17 -53.23 -16.32
N SER A 7 -10.46 -54.17 -15.70
CA SER A 7 -9.96 -55.47 -16.21
C SER A 7 -8.78 -55.44 -17.20
N PRO A 8 -7.84 -56.42 -17.14
CA PRO A 8 -8.15 -57.85 -17.01
C PRO A 8 -7.31 -58.61 -15.98
N ASP A 9 -7.97 -59.46 -15.19
CA ASP A 9 -7.32 -60.64 -14.62
C ASP A 9 -8.36 -61.74 -14.38
N GLN A 10 -8.32 -62.78 -15.21
CA GLN A 10 -8.91 -64.08 -14.89
C GLN A 10 -7.91 -65.15 -15.25
N SER A 11 -7.25 -65.60 -14.20
CA SER A 11 -6.43 -66.78 -14.15
C SER A 11 -7.28 -68.05 -14.08
N ARG A 12 -6.71 -69.16 -14.59
CA ARG A 12 -6.95 -70.59 -14.28
C ARG A 12 -7.98 -71.40 -15.10
N ARG A 13 -7.43 -72.34 -15.88
CA ARG A 13 -7.63 -73.82 -15.84
C ARG A 13 -6.76 -74.39 -16.99
N GLY A 14 -5.77 -75.27 -16.78
CA GLY A 14 -5.89 -76.56 -16.12
C GLY A 14 -6.44 -77.60 -17.12
N SER A 15 -5.59 -78.13 -18.00
CA SER A 15 -5.88 -79.30 -18.87
C SER A 15 -4.57 -80.08 -18.99
N VAL A 16 -4.26 -80.95 -18.03
CA VAL A 16 -4.47 -82.42 -18.10
C VAL A 16 -3.96 -82.98 -19.42
N GLY A 17 -2.71 -83.44 -19.38
CA GLY A 17 -2.13 -84.32 -20.38
C GLY A 17 -2.77 -85.70 -20.30
N THR A 18 -3.04 -86.26 -21.47
CA THR A 18 -3.40 -87.66 -21.65
C THR A 18 -2.11 -88.43 -21.91
N VAL A 19 -1.78 -89.34 -20.99
CA VAL A 19 -0.74 -90.35 -21.16
C VAL A 19 -1.45 -91.71 -21.27
N ASP A 20 -0.83 -92.59 -22.06
CA ASP A 20 -0.97 -94.05 -22.07
C ASP A 20 -2.16 -94.67 -22.82
N ALA A 21 -1.84 -95.15 -24.01
CA ALA A 21 -2.26 -96.49 -24.44
C ALA A 21 -1.07 -97.14 -25.13
N ASP A 22 -0.49 -98.11 -24.44
CA ASP A 22 0.50 -99.07 -24.92
C ASP A 22 -0.01 -99.76 -26.21
N GLU A 23 0.72 -99.60 -27.31
CA GLU A 23 0.72 -100.57 -28.41
C GLU A 23 2.08 -101.26 -28.41
N ASP A 24 2.12 -102.38 -27.67
CA ASP A 24 3.07 -103.46 -27.84
C ASP A 24 3.05 -103.93 -29.30
N LEU A 25 3.99 -103.44 -30.10
CA LEU A 25 4.40 -104.08 -31.34
C LEU A 25 5.70 -104.83 -31.04
N GLU A 26 5.55 -106.11 -30.69
CA GLU A 26 6.61 -107.11 -30.70
C GLU A 26 7.18 -107.21 -32.13
N GLU A 27 8.21 -106.44 -32.44
CA GLU A 27 9.07 -106.67 -33.60
C GLU A 27 9.90 -107.94 -33.32
N PRO A 28 9.81 -108.97 -34.18
CA PRO A 28 10.60 -110.19 -34.03
C PRO A 28 12.06 -109.83 -34.26
N PHE A 29 12.85 -109.83 -33.18
CA PHE A 29 14.30 -109.69 -33.22
C PHE A 29 14.90 -110.80 -34.09
N ASP A 30 15.30 -110.44 -35.32
CA ASP A 30 16.24 -111.20 -36.13
C ASP A 30 17.55 -111.31 -35.36
N LEU A 31 17.66 -112.41 -34.60
CA LEU A 31 18.78 -112.74 -33.73
C LEU A 31 19.96 -113.30 -34.57
N GLU A 32 20.40 -112.55 -35.57
CA GLU A 32 21.69 -112.76 -36.24
C GLU A 32 22.27 -111.44 -36.79
N LEU A 33 22.08 -110.33 -36.05
CA LEU A 33 22.96 -109.17 -36.17
C LEU A 33 24.29 -109.52 -35.48
N GLY A 34 25.36 -109.71 -36.26
CA GLY A 34 26.69 -110.00 -35.73
C GLY A 34 27.12 -109.00 -34.65
N VAL A 35 28.00 -109.42 -33.73
CA VAL A 35 28.55 -108.60 -32.64
C VAL A 35 29.04 -107.22 -33.13
N GLU A 36 29.51 -107.14 -34.38
CA GLU A 36 29.92 -105.90 -35.05
C GLU A 36 28.75 -104.92 -35.29
N ALA A 37 27.56 -105.40 -35.66
CA ALA A 37 26.39 -104.55 -35.89
C ALA A 37 25.82 -103.98 -34.59
N VAL A 38 25.85 -104.76 -33.50
CA VAL A 38 25.49 -104.28 -32.16
C VAL A 38 26.49 -103.24 -31.66
N ALA A 39 27.79 -103.44 -31.91
CA ALA A 39 28.82 -102.47 -31.56
C ALA A 39 28.67 -101.15 -32.36
N GLN A 40 28.34 -101.23 -33.65
CA GLN A 40 28.04 -100.04 -34.48
C GLN A 40 26.80 -99.30 -33.98
N LEU A 41 25.73 -100.02 -33.64
CA LEU A 41 24.50 -99.41 -33.09
C LEU A 41 24.77 -98.74 -31.73
N LEU A 42 25.56 -99.37 -30.86
CA LEU A 42 25.96 -98.80 -29.57
C LEU A 42 26.81 -97.54 -29.77
N ALA A 43 27.73 -97.54 -30.74
CA ALA A 43 28.52 -96.36 -31.09
C ALA A 43 27.62 -95.22 -31.59
N LEU A 44 26.66 -95.50 -32.48
CA LEU A 44 25.69 -94.50 -32.95
C LEU A 44 24.86 -93.94 -31.80
N LYS A 45 24.32 -94.80 -30.92
CA LYS A 45 23.53 -94.36 -29.75
C LYS A 45 24.37 -93.56 -28.76
N SER A 46 25.65 -93.89 -28.60
CA SER A 46 26.57 -93.10 -27.78
C SER A 46 26.81 -91.70 -28.35
N MET A 47 26.93 -91.59 -29.68
CA MET A 47 27.06 -90.30 -30.37
C MET A 47 25.78 -89.47 -30.27
N GLU A 48 24.60 -90.10 -30.45
CA GLU A 48 23.30 -89.46 -30.26
C GLU A 48 23.12 -88.94 -28.83
N LEU A 49 23.44 -89.75 -27.81
CA LEU A 49 23.37 -89.33 -26.41
C LEU A 49 24.29 -88.14 -26.14
N ALA A 50 25.53 -88.17 -26.64
CA ALA A 50 26.47 -87.07 -26.50
C ALA A 50 26.01 -85.79 -27.24
N GLN A 51 25.28 -85.94 -28.35
CA GLN A 51 24.67 -84.81 -29.05
C GLN A 51 23.49 -84.24 -28.24
N VAL A 52 22.60 -85.08 -27.73
CA VAL A 52 21.46 -84.67 -26.90
C VAL A 52 21.94 -83.96 -25.64
N GLN A 53 22.96 -84.50 -24.96
CA GLN A 53 23.58 -83.87 -23.78
C GLN A 53 24.10 -82.47 -24.09
N ARG A 54 24.84 -82.30 -25.20
CA ARG A 54 25.31 -80.97 -25.63
C ARG A 54 24.15 -80.00 -25.89
N THR A 55 23.13 -80.44 -26.61
CA THR A 55 21.97 -79.57 -26.90
C THR A 55 21.17 -79.22 -25.64
N HIS A 56 21.10 -80.13 -24.68
CA HIS A 56 20.47 -79.87 -23.39
C HIS A 56 21.29 -78.86 -22.58
N ASP A 57 22.61 -79.01 -22.53
CA ASP A 57 23.50 -78.07 -21.82
C ASP A 57 23.43 -76.66 -22.44
N GLU A 58 23.36 -76.57 -23.76
CA GLU A 58 23.14 -75.31 -24.48
C GLU A 58 21.76 -74.69 -24.17
N TYR A 59 20.71 -75.52 -24.12
CA TYR A 59 19.37 -75.08 -23.72
C TYR A 59 19.35 -74.56 -22.28
N VAL A 60 19.91 -75.30 -21.32
CA VAL A 60 19.98 -74.88 -19.92
C VAL A 60 20.74 -73.56 -19.80
N LYS A 61 21.89 -73.44 -20.49
CA LYS A 61 22.68 -72.21 -20.48
C LYS A 61 21.90 -71.02 -21.02
N SER A 62 21.25 -71.17 -22.18
CA SER A 62 20.45 -70.09 -22.76
C SER A 62 19.24 -69.74 -21.88
N SER A 63 18.59 -70.72 -21.25
CA SER A 63 17.50 -70.49 -20.29
C SER A 63 17.97 -69.64 -19.10
N CYS A 64 19.12 -69.97 -18.50
CA CYS A 64 19.67 -69.19 -17.40
C CYS A 64 20.11 -67.77 -17.83
N GLU A 65 20.56 -67.60 -19.08
CA GLU A 65 20.86 -66.27 -19.63
C GLU A 65 19.58 -65.44 -19.77
N TYR A 66 18.50 -66.01 -20.30
CA TYR A 66 17.20 -65.34 -20.39
C TYR A 66 16.60 -65.01 -19.01
N GLU A 67 16.67 -65.92 -18.05
CA GLU A 67 16.22 -65.67 -16.68
C GLU A 67 16.95 -64.47 -16.07
N ARG A 68 18.28 -64.41 -16.24
CA ARG A 68 19.09 -63.29 -15.76
C ARG A 68 18.70 -61.97 -16.44
N GLU A 69 18.47 -61.98 -17.75
CA GLU A 69 18.05 -60.77 -18.49
C GLU A 69 16.69 -60.26 -17.99
N LEU A 70 15.74 -61.16 -17.75
CA LEU A 70 14.43 -60.82 -17.20
C LEU A 70 14.54 -60.27 -15.77
N GLU A 71 15.38 -60.85 -14.91
CA GLU A 71 15.65 -60.33 -13.56
C GLU A 71 16.19 -58.90 -13.58
N ILE A 72 17.14 -58.62 -14.49
CA ILE A 72 17.68 -57.26 -14.69
C ILE A 72 16.59 -56.30 -15.15
N GLU A 73 15.72 -56.73 -16.06
CA GLU A 73 14.64 -55.90 -16.57
C GLU A 73 13.60 -55.59 -15.48
N ILE A 74 13.23 -56.59 -14.68
CA ILE A 74 12.37 -56.43 -13.50
C ILE A 74 12.98 -55.42 -12.52
N GLU A 75 14.26 -55.58 -12.17
CA GLU A 75 14.96 -54.65 -11.26
C GLU A 75 14.97 -53.21 -11.81
N SER A 76 15.13 -53.06 -13.13
CA SER A 76 15.06 -51.76 -13.82
C SER A 76 13.68 -51.14 -13.73
N TYR A 77 12.61 -51.91 -13.93
CA TYR A 77 11.23 -51.43 -13.79
C TYR A 77 10.86 -51.11 -12.35
N GLU A 78 11.31 -51.90 -11.38
CA GLU A 78 11.10 -51.62 -9.95
C GLU A 78 11.76 -50.30 -9.55
N LYS A 79 13.02 -50.08 -9.96
CA LYS A 79 13.73 -48.81 -9.73
C LYS A 79 13.01 -47.63 -10.36
N LYS A 80 12.56 -47.76 -11.61
CA LYS A 80 11.79 -46.70 -12.29
C LYS A 80 10.47 -46.43 -11.59
N THR A 81 9.77 -47.47 -11.13
CA THR A 81 8.52 -47.34 -10.40
C THR A 81 8.73 -46.58 -9.10
N GLN A 82 9.72 -46.96 -8.30
CA GLN A 82 10.07 -46.26 -7.06
C GLN A 82 10.43 -44.78 -7.29
N GLN A 83 11.17 -44.48 -8.37
CA GLN A 83 11.51 -43.10 -8.74
C GLN A 83 10.26 -42.30 -9.11
N LEU A 84 9.37 -42.88 -9.92
CA LEU A 84 8.11 -42.23 -10.32
C LEU A 84 7.21 -41.99 -9.10
N GLU A 85 7.07 -42.96 -8.20
CA GLU A 85 6.30 -42.81 -6.96
C GLU A 85 6.86 -41.68 -6.08
N SER A 86 8.19 -41.61 -5.93
CA SER A 86 8.83 -40.52 -5.20
C SER A 86 8.56 -39.15 -5.83
N ILE A 87 8.64 -39.05 -7.16
CA ILE A 87 8.34 -37.81 -7.88
C ILE A 87 6.86 -37.44 -7.72
N THR A 88 5.95 -38.40 -7.86
CA THR A 88 4.51 -38.17 -7.67
C THR A 88 4.21 -37.68 -6.25
N MET A 89 4.80 -38.29 -5.23
CA MET A 89 4.64 -37.81 -3.85
C MET A 89 5.16 -36.39 -3.67
N GLN A 90 6.29 -36.04 -4.29
CA GLN A 90 6.83 -34.69 -4.21
C GLN A 90 5.91 -33.67 -4.91
N LEU A 91 5.45 -33.97 -6.12
CA LEU A 91 4.55 -33.10 -6.87
C LEU A 91 3.22 -32.88 -6.16
N GLU A 92 2.68 -33.89 -5.47
CA GLU A 92 1.47 -33.71 -4.67
C GLU A 92 1.69 -32.78 -3.47
N ARG A 93 2.86 -32.84 -2.82
CA ARG A 93 3.23 -31.86 -1.77
C ARG A 93 3.34 -30.45 -2.33
N ASP A 94 4.10 -30.27 -3.41
CA ASP A 94 4.28 -28.97 -4.06
C ASP A 94 2.94 -28.37 -4.51
N LYS A 95 2.03 -29.22 -5.02
CA LYS A 95 0.66 -28.83 -5.37
C LYS A 95 -0.14 -28.37 -4.16
N THR A 96 -0.05 -29.07 -3.03
CA THR A 96 -0.73 -28.63 -1.80
C THR A 96 -0.17 -27.32 -1.25
N ASP A 97 1.15 -27.14 -1.30
CA ASP A 97 1.83 -25.92 -0.86
C ASP A 97 1.45 -24.73 -1.76
N LEU A 98 1.42 -24.95 -3.08
CA LEU A 98 0.97 -23.93 -4.01
C LEU A 98 -0.52 -23.60 -3.81
N ALA A 99 -1.38 -24.60 -3.57
CA ALA A 99 -2.81 -24.38 -3.33
C ALA A 99 -3.06 -23.56 -2.05
N THR A 100 -2.32 -23.84 -0.97
CA THR A 100 -2.40 -23.05 0.27
C THR A 100 -1.89 -21.63 0.06
N SER A 101 -0.77 -21.45 -0.64
CA SER A 101 -0.24 -20.11 -0.99
C SER A 101 -1.22 -19.29 -1.83
N VAL A 102 -1.82 -19.89 -2.87
CA VAL A 102 -2.82 -19.22 -3.72
C VAL A 102 -4.05 -18.83 -2.89
N THR A 103 -4.45 -19.66 -1.94
CA THR A 103 -5.58 -19.36 -1.04
C THR A 103 -5.26 -18.17 -0.14
N GLY A 104 -4.06 -18.14 0.47
CA GLY A 104 -3.61 -16.99 1.27
C GLY A 104 -3.58 -15.69 0.48
N ILE A 105 -3.04 -15.71 -0.75
CA ILE A 105 -3.02 -14.52 -1.63
C ILE A 105 -4.44 -14.03 -1.96
N LYS A 106 -5.39 -14.94 -2.18
CA LYS A 106 -6.79 -14.56 -2.44
C LYS A 106 -7.43 -13.88 -1.23
N GLU A 107 -7.14 -14.34 -0.02
CA GLU A 107 -7.63 -13.72 1.22
C GLU A 107 -7.02 -12.34 1.46
N GLU A 108 -5.72 -12.18 1.20
CA GLU A 108 -5.04 -10.89 1.24
C GLU A 108 -5.64 -9.91 0.22
N LEU A 109 -5.88 -10.35 -1.01
CA LEU A 109 -6.51 -9.56 -2.06
C LEU A 109 -7.94 -9.12 -1.67
N ALA A 110 -8.74 -10.04 -1.13
CA ALA A 110 -10.08 -9.72 -0.64
C ALA A 110 -10.05 -8.71 0.52
N THR A 111 -9.02 -8.76 1.35
CA THR A 111 -8.82 -7.79 2.44
C THR A 111 -8.37 -6.43 1.90
N ALA A 112 -7.49 -6.41 0.90
CA ALA A 112 -7.07 -5.18 0.22
C ALA A 112 -8.25 -4.47 -0.45
N HIS A 113 -9.10 -5.20 -1.19
CA HIS A 113 -10.31 -4.61 -1.81
C HIS A 113 -11.28 -4.02 -0.79
N ARG A 114 -11.48 -4.69 0.36
CA ARG A 114 -12.32 -4.13 1.44
C ARG A 114 -11.74 -2.82 1.99
N ARG A 115 -10.42 -2.74 2.18
CA ARG A 115 -9.75 -1.52 2.62
C ARG A 115 -9.82 -0.41 1.57
N GLU A 116 -9.62 -0.75 0.31
CA GLU A 116 -9.74 0.18 -0.82
C GLU A 116 -11.14 0.80 -0.86
N HIS A 117 -12.18 -0.03 -0.80
CA HIS A 117 -13.56 0.43 -0.80
C HIS A 117 -13.86 1.37 0.38
N MET A 118 -13.41 1.01 1.59
CA MET A 118 -13.56 1.86 2.78
C MET A 118 -12.89 3.23 2.59
N LEU A 119 -11.67 3.26 2.03
CA LEU A 119 -10.96 4.51 1.76
C LEU A 119 -11.65 5.35 0.68
N GLN A 120 -12.23 4.71 -0.34
CA GLN A 120 -13.02 5.41 -1.37
C GLN A 120 -14.24 6.10 -0.75
N THR A 121 -15.00 5.38 0.10
CA THR A 121 -16.15 5.98 0.81
C THR A 121 -15.72 7.15 1.69
N GLN A 122 -14.63 7.01 2.46
CA GLN A 122 -14.10 8.10 3.29
C GLN A 122 -13.67 9.32 2.46
N LEU A 123 -13.08 9.09 1.29
CA LEU A 123 -12.73 10.19 0.37
C LEU A 123 -13.96 10.92 -0.15
N GLU A 124 -15.03 10.20 -0.48
CA GLU A 124 -16.30 10.80 -0.91
C GLU A 124 -16.95 11.62 0.22
N GLU A 125 -16.98 11.09 1.44
CA GLU A 125 -17.48 11.81 2.61
C GLU A 125 -16.68 13.09 2.89
N MET A 126 -15.35 13.03 2.79
CA MET A 126 -14.50 14.20 2.99
C MET A 126 -14.69 15.25 1.90
N LYS A 127 -14.85 14.84 0.64
CA LYS A 127 -15.19 15.76 -0.46
C LYS A 127 -16.50 16.49 -0.17
N TRP A 128 -17.53 15.77 0.26
CA TRP A 128 -18.82 16.37 0.60
C TRP A 128 -18.74 17.31 1.79
N LYS A 129 -17.92 16.97 2.80
CA LYS A 129 -17.66 17.84 3.95
C LYS A 129 -16.93 19.13 3.55
N ILE A 130 -15.95 19.05 2.64
CA ILE A 130 -15.24 20.23 2.12
C ILE A 130 -16.22 21.17 1.42
N GLN A 131 -17.05 20.65 0.51
CA GLN A 131 -18.04 21.45 -0.20
C GLN A 131 -19.01 22.18 0.74
N ARG A 132 -19.47 21.51 1.81
CA ARG A 132 -20.32 22.16 2.82
C ARG A 132 -19.59 23.26 3.60
N LEU A 133 -18.31 23.06 3.90
CA LEU A 133 -17.51 24.08 4.59
C LEU A 133 -17.22 25.27 3.68
N GLU A 134 -16.98 25.05 2.39
CA GLU A 134 -16.84 26.10 1.38
C GLU A 134 -18.12 26.94 1.29
N GLN A 135 -19.28 26.28 1.17
CA GLN A 135 -20.57 26.99 1.15
C GLN A 135 -20.80 27.81 2.43
N ALA A 136 -20.55 27.23 3.61
CA ALA A 136 -20.73 27.95 4.87
C ALA A 136 -19.76 29.14 4.99
N ASN A 137 -18.56 29.04 4.42
CA ASN A 137 -17.60 30.14 4.37
C ASN A 137 -18.09 31.27 3.45
N ASP A 138 -18.60 30.94 2.26
CA ASP A 138 -19.17 31.93 1.34
C ASP A 138 -20.35 32.69 1.96
N GLU A 139 -21.21 31.99 2.71
CA GLU A 139 -22.32 32.58 3.47
C GLU A 139 -21.81 33.53 4.57
N LEU A 140 -20.77 33.12 5.31
CA LEU A 140 -20.14 33.94 6.34
C LEU A 140 -19.48 35.20 5.75
N GLU A 141 -18.73 35.07 4.66
CA GLU A 141 -18.14 36.22 3.98
C GLU A 141 -19.21 37.20 3.48
N THR A 142 -20.31 36.68 2.94
CA THR A 142 -21.44 37.51 2.52
C THR A 142 -22.05 38.25 3.70
N SER A 143 -22.27 37.57 4.83
CA SER A 143 -22.77 38.20 6.05
C SER A 143 -21.83 39.28 6.59
N ALA A 144 -20.52 39.05 6.52
CA ALA A 144 -19.51 40.01 6.94
C ALA A 144 -19.51 41.26 6.07
N ARG A 145 -19.64 41.12 4.74
CA ARG A 145 -19.77 42.26 3.83
C ARG A 145 -21.03 43.09 4.10
N ILE A 146 -22.16 42.42 4.35
CA ILE A 146 -23.43 43.11 4.69
C ILE A 146 -23.28 43.87 6.02
N ALA A 147 -22.70 43.23 7.04
CA ALA A 147 -22.46 43.86 8.34
C ALA A 147 -21.55 45.09 8.21
N GLN A 148 -20.47 44.98 7.42
CA GLN A 148 -19.54 46.07 7.15
C GLN A 148 -20.23 47.25 6.46
N ALA A 149 -21.00 47.00 5.40
CA ALA A 149 -21.79 48.03 4.73
C ALA A 149 -22.79 48.70 5.69
N THR A 150 -23.42 47.91 6.57
CA THR A 150 -24.35 48.44 7.59
C THR A 150 -23.64 49.33 8.60
N ILE A 151 -22.42 48.97 9.02
CA ILE A 151 -21.60 49.79 9.92
C ILE A 151 -21.24 51.11 9.25
N GLU A 152 -20.80 51.07 8.00
CA GLU A 152 -20.44 52.27 7.22
C GLU A 152 -21.66 53.19 7.03
N ASP A 153 -22.83 52.65 6.70
CA ASP A 153 -24.08 53.40 6.60
C ASP A 153 -24.48 54.08 7.92
N LEU A 154 -24.30 53.37 9.05
CA LEU A 154 -24.59 53.92 10.38
C LEU A 154 -23.56 54.99 10.78
N GLN A 155 -22.29 54.81 10.44
CA GLN A 155 -21.24 55.80 10.66
C GLN A 155 -21.54 57.09 9.90
N HIS A 156 -21.87 57.00 8.61
CA HIS A 156 -22.25 58.17 7.82
C HIS A 156 -23.48 58.89 8.40
N LYS A 157 -24.52 58.13 8.83
CA LYS A 157 -25.70 58.73 9.49
C LYS A 157 -25.32 59.43 10.80
N SER A 158 -24.43 58.83 11.59
CA SER A 158 -23.92 59.42 12.82
C SER A 158 -23.15 60.72 12.56
N GLU A 159 -22.28 60.74 11.55
CA GLU A 159 -21.53 61.93 11.12
C GLU A 159 -22.48 63.04 10.67
N THR A 160 -23.47 62.72 9.84
CA THR A 160 -24.49 63.68 9.39
C THR A 160 -25.28 64.27 10.57
N LEU A 161 -25.70 63.44 11.54
CA LEU A 161 -26.41 63.91 12.72
C LEU A 161 -25.52 64.78 13.62
N LEU A 162 -24.24 64.47 13.73
CA LEU A 162 -23.27 65.27 14.46
C LEU A 162 -23.10 66.66 13.82
N GLU A 163 -22.95 66.71 12.49
CA GLU A 163 -22.88 67.97 11.74
C GLU A 163 -24.12 68.84 11.94
N GLN A 164 -25.31 68.24 11.86
CA GLN A 164 -26.58 68.92 12.15
C GLN A 164 -26.63 69.45 13.59
N ASN A 165 -26.14 68.67 14.56
CA ASN A 165 -26.12 69.09 15.96
C ASN A 165 -25.18 70.28 16.17
N VAL A 166 -23.99 70.25 15.58
CA VAL A 166 -23.02 71.36 15.61
C VAL A 166 -23.62 72.62 15.00
N PHE A 167 -24.33 72.49 13.87
CA PHE A 167 -25.01 73.62 13.23
C PHE A 167 -26.08 74.24 14.12
N LEU A 168 -26.97 73.43 14.71
CA LEU A 168 -28.01 73.90 15.62
C LEU A 168 -27.44 74.51 16.92
N GLN A 169 -26.34 73.97 17.44
CA GLN A 169 -25.64 74.57 18.58
C GLN A 169 -25.11 75.95 18.23
N HIS A 170 -24.53 76.11 17.04
CA HIS A 170 -24.04 77.40 16.58
C HIS A 170 -25.17 78.45 16.45
N GLU A 171 -26.30 78.08 15.82
CA GLU A 171 -27.48 78.96 15.73
C GLU A 171 -28.01 79.35 17.11
N LYS A 172 -28.09 78.38 18.03
CA LYS A 172 -28.51 78.63 19.42
C LYS A 172 -27.58 79.62 20.11
N GLU A 173 -26.27 79.48 19.95
CA GLU A 173 -25.29 80.42 20.51
C GLU A 173 -25.44 81.82 19.91
N GLU A 174 -25.69 81.93 18.61
CA GLU A 174 -25.91 83.21 17.94
C GLU A 174 -27.19 83.90 18.43
N LEU A 175 -28.29 83.15 18.56
CA LEU A 175 -29.55 83.66 19.13
C LEU A 175 -29.38 84.11 20.58
N LEU A 176 -28.65 83.35 21.41
CA LEU A 176 -28.35 83.75 22.79
C LEU A 176 -27.51 85.03 22.84
N LYS A 177 -26.52 85.19 21.94
CA LYS A 177 -25.74 86.43 21.82
C LYS A 177 -26.63 87.61 21.42
N GLN A 178 -27.53 87.43 20.44
CA GLN A 178 -28.48 88.47 20.03
C GLN A 178 -29.40 88.87 21.19
N LEU A 179 -29.97 87.90 21.92
CA LEU A 179 -30.78 88.15 23.11
C LEU A 179 -29.99 88.91 24.19
N SER A 180 -28.75 88.51 24.47
CA SER A 180 -27.91 89.21 25.45
C SER A 180 -27.58 90.64 25.02
N SER A 181 -27.37 90.88 23.72
CA SER A 181 -27.13 92.21 23.16
C SER A 181 -28.37 93.12 23.32
N ILE A 182 -29.56 92.59 23.07
CA ILE A 182 -30.84 93.31 23.27
C ILE A 182 -31.04 93.68 24.74
N ILE A 183 -30.80 92.73 25.66
CA ILE A 183 -30.91 92.96 27.11
C ILE A 183 -29.94 94.06 27.57
N ILE A 184 -28.69 94.08 27.06
CA ILE A 184 -27.72 95.13 27.40
C ILE A 184 -28.14 96.49 26.81
N ALA A 185 -28.71 96.50 25.61
CA ALA A 185 -29.19 97.72 24.95
C ALA A 185 -30.41 98.35 25.65
N GLU A 186 -31.27 97.55 26.28
CA GLU A 186 -32.41 98.05 27.07
C GLU A 186 -32.02 98.55 28.47
N VAL A 187 -30.88 98.12 29.03
CA VAL A 187 -30.50 98.42 30.42
C VAL A 187 -29.58 99.65 30.56
N HIS A 188 -29.02 100.24 29.50
CA HIS A 188 -28.13 101.43 29.60
C HIS A 188 -28.43 102.55 28.57
N PRO A 189 -28.95 103.72 29.00
CA PRO A 189 -28.71 104.98 28.30
C PRO A 189 -27.31 105.50 28.62
N ALA A 190 -26.58 105.99 27.60
CA ALA A 190 -25.18 106.45 27.66
C ALA A 190 -24.93 107.57 28.72
N PRO A 191 -23.69 107.77 29.24
CA PRO A 191 -22.68 108.52 28.47
C PRO A 191 -21.17 108.15 28.68
N ILE A 192 -20.41 108.36 27.59
CA ILE A 192 -19.10 109.03 27.42
C ILE A 192 -17.99 108.92 28.51
N GLY A 193 -16.82 108.38 28.10
CA GLY A 193 -15.50 108.69 28.70
C GLY A 193 -14.39 107.63 28.50
N VAL A 194 -13.39 107.92 27.65
CA VAL A 194 -12.15 107.13 27.31
C VAL A 194 -10.95 107.77 28.08
N PRO A 195 -9.68 107.25 28.22
CA PRO A 195 -9.02 106.12 27.51
C PRO A 195 -7.86 105.31 28.23
N ARG A 196 -7.26 104.36 27.45
CA ARG A 196 -5.93 103.67 27.55
C ARG A 196 -5.82 102.49 28.56
N SER A 197 -5.17 101.36 28.29
CA SER A 197 -3.87 101.15 27.62
C SER A 197 -3.71 99.73 27.02
N ALA A 198 -2.79 99.61 26.07
CA ALA A 198 -2.43 98.41 25.31
C ALA A 198 -1.61 97.38 26.12
N SER A 199 -1.66 96.09 25.75
CA SER A 199 -0.51 95.37 25.14
C SER A 199 -0.76 93.85 25.03
N ALA A 200 -0.15 93.29 24.00
CA ALA A 200 -0.23 91.94 23.43
C ALA A 200 0.14 90.76 24.36
N ARG A 201 -0.34 89.54 24.02
CA ARG A 201 0.48 88.51 23.34
C ARG A 201 -0.27 87.21 23.00
N PHE A 202 0.23 86.64 21.91
CA PHE A 202 -0.02 85.40 21.20
C PHE A 202 -0.01 84.09 22.01
N SER A 203 -0.76 83.12 21.47
CA SER A 203 -0.38 81.71 21.21
C SER A 203 -0.46 80.66 22.33
N GLY A 204 -1.33 79.66 22.10
CA GLY A 204 -0.82 78.31 21.87
C GLY A 204 -1.34 77.19 22.78
N LYS A 205 -2.18 76.33 22.18
CA LYS A 205 -2.28 74.86 22.34
C LYS A 205 -3.08 74.27 23.52
N SER A 206 -4.18 73.62 23.12
CA SER A 206 -4.54 72.20 23.36
C SER A 206 -4.21 71.54 24.69
N SER A 207 -5.22 70.94 25.34
CA SER A 207 -5.39 69.46 25.44
C SER A 207 -6.09 69.02 26.73
N SER A 208 -7.18 68.25 26.54
CA SER A 208 -7.73 67.10 27.28
C SER A 208 -7.62 66.94 28.82
N GLN A 209 -8.76 66.58 29.43
CA GLN A 209 -8.95 65.64 30.57
C GLN A 209 -10.47 65.43 30.72
N LEU A 210 -11.09 64.45 30.05
CA LEU A 210 -11.36 63.06 30.45
C LEU A 210 -12.10 62.89 31.79
N SER A 211 -13.36 62.47 31.65
CA SER A 211 -14.28 62.00 32.69
C SER A 211 -13.93 60.60 33.20
N GLU A 212 -14.34 60.38 34.46
CA GLU A 212 -14.52 59.12 35.17
C GLU A 212 -15.23 58.02 34.35
N GLN A 213 -14.71 56.78 34.43
CA GLN A 213 -15.46 55.60 34.87
C GLN A 213 -14.53 54.38 35.09
N ALA A 214 -14.94 53.51 36.02
CA ALA A 214 -14.25 52.33 36.53
C ALA A 214 -14.67 51.02 35.78
N PRO A 215 -14.38 49.79 36.26
CA PRO A 215 -13.31 48.93 35.73
C PRO A 215 -13.81 47.59 35.14
N VAL A 216 -13.09 47.01 34.16
CA VAL A 216 -13.23 45.58 33.81
C VAL A 216 -11.88 44.93 33.48
N ALA A 217 -11.60 43.85 34.22
CA ALA A 217 -10.74 42.69 34.01
C ALA A 217 -9.39 42.81 33.26
N ARG A 218 -8.33 42.46 34.00
CA ARG A 218 -6.95 42.19 33.54
C ARG A 218 -6.85 40.96 32.63
N VAL A 219 -6.18 41.10 31.50
CA VAL A 219 -5.39 40.03 30.87
C VAL A 219 -3.96 40.56 30.71
N GLN A 220 -2.99 39.77 31.16
CA GLN A 220 -1.57 40.10 31.14
C GLN A 220 -1.01 40.00 29.71
N GLU A 221 -0.49 41.11 29.19
CA GLU A 221 0.55 41.10 28.14
C GLU A 221 1.75 41.89 28.68
N GLU A 222 2.86 41.19 28.90
CA GLU A 222 4.17 41.81 29.12
C GLU A 222 4.83 42.03 27.76
N ASP A 223 4.93 43.31 27.39
CA ASP A 223 5.72 43.79 26.28
C ASP A 223 7.15 44.08 26.78
N ASN A 224 8.16 43.50 26.14
CA ASN A 224 9.55 43.91 26.30
C ASN A 224 10.16 44.16 24.93
N THR A 225 10.17 45.44 24.57
CA THR A 225 10.73 45.98 23.34
C THR A 225 12.26 46.02 23.39
N ARG A 226 12.93 45.39 22.42
CA ARG A 226 14.27 45.79 21.97
C ARG A 226 14.50 45.50 20.48
N LYS A 227 14.39 46.58 19.69
CA LYS A 227 15.16 46.94 18.50
C LYS A 227 15.40 45.85 17.42
N GLY A 228 14.55 45.92 16.39
CA GLY A 228 14.99 46.13 14.99
C GLY A 228 15.89 45.08 14.34
N LYS A 229 15.28 44.10 13.66
CA LYS A 229 15.73 43.60 12.36
C LYS A 229 14.54 42.96 11.64
N ARG A 230 14.17 43.54 10.50
CA ARG A 230 13.11 43.04 9.60
C ARG A 230 13.36 41.55 9.29
N ARG A 231 12.55 40.66 9.87
CA ARG A 231 12.44 39.27 9.40
C ARG A 231 11.25 39.20 8.46
N LYS A 232 11.56 39.22 7.15
CA LYS A 232 10.69 38.66 6.11
C LYS A 232 10.24 37.27 6.57
N GLY A 233 8.95 36.99 6.46
CA GLY A 233 8.37 35.70 6.80
C GLY A 233 9.18 34.56 6.19
N ARG A 234 9.69 33.69 7.05
CA ARG A 234 10.13 32.36 6.61
C ARG A 234 8.86 31.53 6.48
N ARG A 235 8.37 31.40 5.24
CA ARG A 235 7.68 30.17 4.86
C ARG A 235 8.57 29.00 5.30
N PRO A 236 8.02 27.88 5.83
CA PRO A 236 8.81 26.67 5.90
C PRO A 236 9.32 26.40 4.49
N GLU A 237 10.64 26.34 4.31
CA GLU A 237 11.24 25.82 3.10
C GLU A 237 10.63 24.43 2.93
N VAL A 238 9.76 24.30 1.93
CA VAL A 238 9.47 23.02 1.33
C VAL A 238 10.83 22.57 0.82
N LEU A 239 11.55 21.80 1.64
CA LEU A 239 12.64 20.99 1.16
C LEU A 239 12.01 20.13 0.08
N GLU A 240 12.23 20.51 -1.18
CA GLU A 240 12.03 19.68 -2.34
C GLU A 240 12.98 18.49 -2.23
N THR A 241 12.74 17.59 -1.26
CA THR A 241 13.24 16.24 -1.33
C THR A 241 12.38 15.55 -2.37
N CYS A 242 12.70 15.82 -3.64
CA CYS A 242 12.20 15.05 -4.77
C CYS A 242 12.46 13.57 -4.46
N LEU A 243 11.40 12.86 -4.10
CA LEU A 243 11.40 11.43 -3.89
C LEU A 243 11.60 10.81 -5.27
N HIS A 244 12.86 10.62 -5.68
CA HIS A 244 13.20 10.09 -7.00
C HIS A 244 12.90 8.58 -7.08
N LEU A 245 11.62 8.19 -6.98
CA LEU A 245 11.15 6.82 -7.24
C LEU A 245 11.45 6.36 -8.68
N THR A 246 11.75 7.31 -9.57
CA THR A 246 12.10 7.10 -10.98
C THR A 246 13.61 7.04 -11.23
N CYS A 247 14.47 7.33 -10.25
CA CYS A 247 15.91 7.24 -10.46
C CYS A 247 16.36 5.77 -10.55
N ARG A 248 16.89 5.40 -11.73
CA ARG A 248 17.38 4.05 -12.03
C ARG A 248 18.52 3.61 -11.11
N LYS A 249 19.32 4.56 -10.59
CA LYS A 249 20.42 4.27 -9.64
C LYS A 249 19.93 4.06 -8.21
N CYS A 250 18.89 4.78 -7.76
CA CYS A 250 18.22 4.52 -6.47
C CYS A 250 17.55 3.14 -6.45
N ARG A 251 16.96 2.71 -7.58
CA ARG A 251 16.40 1.34 -7.71
C ARG A 251 17.44 0.23 -7.68
N GLN A 252 18.71 0.53 -7.98
CA GLN A 252 19.80 -0.44 -8.06
C GLN A 252 20.68 -0.48 -6.81
N ASN A 253 20.29 0.22 -5.73
CA ASN A 253 21.04 0.26 -4.46
C ASN A 253 22.53 0.65 -4.61
N LYS A 254 22.87 1.45 -5.64
CA LYS A 254 24.23 1.97 -5.81
C LYS A 254 24.35 3.36 -5.16
N PRO A 255 25.32 3.58 -4.28
CA PRO A 255 25.55 4.90 -3.70
C PRO A 255 25.92 5.87 -4.83
N HIS A 256 25.18 6.97 -4.95
CA HIS A 256 25.46 8.02 -5.90
C HIS A 256 25.06 9.36 -5.30
N ALA A 257 25.90 10.37 -5.52
CA ALA A 257 25.76 11.68 -4.93
C ALA A 257 24.68 12.48 -5.66
N HIS A 258 23.54 12.72 -5.00
CA HIS A 258 22.60 13.75 -5.45
C HIS A 258 22.39 14.89 -4.47
N ASN A 259 23.07 14.89 -3.34
CA ASN A 259 23.18 16.08 -2.50
C ASN A 259 24.63 16.20 -2.03
N GLY A 260 25.37 17.13 -2.63
CA GLY A 260 26.57 17.67 -2.01
C GLY A 260 26.11 18.45 -0.78
N GLY A 261 26.10 17.80 0.37
CA GLY A 261 25.61 18.41 1.60
C GLY A 261 25.61 17.41 2.74
N SER A 262 26.72 17.41 3.48
CA SER A 262 26.85 16.86 4.83
C SER A 262 26.87 15.33 4.92
N ASP A 263 28.06 14.77 4.68
CA ASP A 263 28.63 13.77 5.58
C ASP A 263 28.43 14.23 7.03
N GLU A 264 27.49 13.64 7.74
CA GLU A 264 27.67 13.17 9.10
C GLU A 264 26.44 12.35 9.50
N LYS A 265 26.69 11.19 10.09
CA LYS A 265 25.69 10.19 10.51
C LYS A 265 24.62 10.84 11.38
N GLY A 266 23.43 11.15 10.83
CA GLY A 266 22.36 11.73 11.63
C GLY A 266 21.02 11.91 10.90
N SER A 267 19.96 11.44 11.56
CA SER A 267 18.51 11.58 11.33
C SER A 267 17.90 11.24 9.95
N VAL A 268 18.52 11.65 8.84
CA VAL A 268 17.95 11.56 7.49
C VAL A 268 18.02 10.13 6.96
N SER A 269 19.14 9.44 7.16
CA SER A 269 19.27 8.02 6.79
C SER A 269 18.25 7.15 7.55
N ALA A 270 18.04 7.40 8.84
CA ALA A 270 17.04 6.70 9.64
C ALA A 270 15.58 7.03 9.25
N PHE A 271 15.35 8.21 8.64
CA PHE A 271 14.04 8.56 8.09
C PHE A 271 13.75 7.74 6.83
N PHE A 272 14.69 7.67 5.89
CA PHE A 272 14.51 6.89 4.67
C PHE A 272 14.42 5.39 4.93
N GLU A 273 15.16 4.86 5.91
CA GLU A 273 15.05 3.45 6.32
C GLU A 273 13.67 3.14 6.90
N ARG A 274 13.12 4.04 7.73
CA ARG A 274 11.75 3.91 8.26
C ARG A 274 10.68 4.01 7.17
N LEU A 275 10.85 4.92 6.22
CA LEU A 275 9.95 5.05 5.08
C LEU A 275 9.99 3.79 4.19
N ARG A 276 11.18 3.20 4.03
CA ARG A 276 11.38 1.95 3.30
C ARG A 276 10.65 0.79 3.96
N VAL A 277 10.84 0.58 5.27
CA VAL A 277 10.17 -0.49 6.03
C VAL A 277 8.65 -0.29 6.02
N PHE A 278 8.17 0.97 6.07
CA PHE A 278 6.75 1.28 5.99
C PHE A 278 6.15 0.95 4.62
N LEU A 279 6.85 1.25 3.51
CA LEU A 279 6.33 1.07 2.16
C LEU A 279 6.55 -0.33 1.59
N PHE A 280 7.63 -1.01 1.97
CA PHE A 280 8.05 -2.27 1.36
C PHE A 280 8.12 -3.44 2.34
N GLY A 281 7.80 -3.21 3.63
CA GLY A 281 7.91 -4.20 4.69
C GLY A 281 9.37 -4.50 5.09
N PRO A 282 9.61 -5.16 6.24
CA PRO A 282 10.91 -5.71 6.54
C PRO A 282 11.18 -6.87 5.55
N GLU A 283 12.17 -6.66 4.69
CA GLU A 283 12.70 -7.51 3.60
C GLU A 283 12.13 -8.93 3.39
N ARG A 284 11.74 -9.18 2.13
CA ARG A 284 11.93 -10.48 1.44
C ARG A 284 13.34 -10.56 0.91
#